data_AF-A0A482TMK8-F1
#
_entry.id   AF-A0A482TMK8-F1
#
_cell.length_a   1.000
_cell.length_b   1.000
_cell.length_c   1.000
_cell.angle_alpha   90.00
_cell.angle_beta   90.00
_cell.angle_gamma   90.00
#
_symmetry.space_group_name_H-M   'P 1'
#
loop_
_entity.id
_entity.type
_entity.pdbx_description
1 polymer ?
#
loop_
_entity_poly.entity_id
_entity_poly.type
_entity_poly.pdbx_seq_one_letter_code
_entity_poly.pdbx_strand_id
1 'polypeptide(L)' 'MSRVESPPADTLTEDERELFERLSDEYEGEPLGRVFELALQASSERENREANS' A
#
# COMPACT_ATOMS: atom_id res chain seq x y z
N MET A 1 -20.97 13.78 -10.47
CA MET A 1 -20.64 12.91 -9.31
C MET A 1 -19.40 12.13 -9.72
N SER A 2 -18.23 12.48 -9.20
CA SER A 2 -17.01 11.73 -9.49
C SER A 2 -17.15 10.34 -8.89
N ARG A 3 -17.08 9.33 -9.77
CA ARG A 3 -17.02 7.94 -9.36
C ARG A 3 -15.71 7.78 -8.60
N VAL A 4 -15.79 7.49 -7.30
CA VAL A 4 -14.62 7.00 -6.57
C VAL A 4 -14.40 5.60 -7.11
N GLU A 5 -13.51 5.47 -8.09
CA GLU A 5 -13.04 4.15 -8.51
C GLU A 5 -12.27 3.61 -7.32
N SER A 6 -12.89 2.68 -6.59
CA SER A 6 -12.17 1.91 -5.57
C SER A 6 -10.99 1.24 -6.27
N PRO A 7 -9.77 1.38 -5.74
CA PRO A 7 -8.64 0.68 -6.31
C PRO A 7 -8.93 -0.82 -6.35
N PRO A 8 -8.28 -1.59 -7.25
CA PRO A 8 -8.35 -3.03 -7.22
C PRO A 8 -8.24 -3.54 -5.78
N ALA A 9 -8.99 -4.57 -5.41
CA ALA A 9 -9.10 -5.05 -4.03
C ALA A 9 -7.74 -5.47 -3.37
N ASP A 10 -6.66 -5.47 -4.15
CA ASP A 10 -5.31 -5.84 -3.77
C ASP A 10 -4.30 -4.66 -3.88
N THR A 11 -4.77 -3.44 -4.15
CA THR A 11 -3.96 -2.22 -4.18
C THR A 11 -4.48 -1.25 -3.12
N LEU A 12 -3.56 -0.73 -2.32
CA LEU A 12 -3.85 0.26 -1.28
C LEU A 12 -4.29 1.57 -1.93
N THR A 13 -5.31 2.22 -1.36
CA THR A 13 -5.62 3.63 -1.63
C THR A 13 -4.47 4.54 -1.18
N GLU A 14 -4.49 5.81 -1.60
CA GLU A 14 -3.53 6.82 -1.12
C GLU A 14 -3.56 6.97 0.41
N ASP A 15 -4.76 7.01 1.01
CA ASP A 15 -4.95 7.10 2.46
C ASP A 15 -4.39 5.85 3.18
N GLU A 16 -4.59 4.67 2.62
CA GLU A 16 -4.06 3.41 3.17
C GLU A 16 -2.54 3.33 3.01
N ARG A 17 -1.97 3.79 1.90
CA ARG A 17 -0.52 3.88 1.74
C ARG A 17 0.10 4.77 2.82
N GLU A 18 -0.43 5.98 3.01
CA GLU A 18 0.08 6.92 4.02
C GLU A 18 -0.03 6.32 5.43
N LEU A 19 -1.13 5.64 5.74
CA LEU A 19 -1.30 4.94 7.01
C LEU A 19 -0.24 3.84 7.22
N PHE A 20 -0.01 3.02 6.19
CA PHE A 20 0.94 1.90 6.27
C PHE A 20 2.38 2.39 6.32
N GLU A 21 2.71 3.48 5.64
CA GLU A 21 4.03 4.14 5.73
C GLU A 21 4.27 4.63 7.16
N ARG A 22 3.30 5.33 7.75
CA ARG A 22 3.41 5.81 9.14
C ARG A 22 3.51 4.68 10.15
N LEU A 23 2.79 3.58 9.93
CA LEU A 23 2.89 2.38 10.78
C LEU A 23 4.24 1.67 10.58
N SER A 24 4.77 1.61 9.36
CA SER A 24 6.10 1.01 9.12
C SER A 24 7.21 1.77 9.85
N ASP A 25 7.12 3.10 9.87
CA ASP A 25 8.04 4.00 10.59
C ASP A 25 7.87 3.91 12.11
N GLU A 26 6.63 3.91 12.61
CA GLU A 26 6.34 3.79 14.04
C GLU A 26 6.85 2.47 14.64
N TYR A 27 6.81 1.38 13.86
CA TYR A 27 7.29 0.05 14.26
C TYR A 27 8.65 -0.30 13.62
N GLU A 28 9.49 0.69 13.31
CA GLU A 28 10.83 0.47 12.77
C GLU A 28 11.65 -0.44 13.70
N GLY A 29 12.25 -1.49 13.13
CA GLY A 29 13.05 -2.48 13.87
C GLY A 29 12.25 -3.61 14.52
N GLU A 30 10.92 -3.51 14.58
CA GLU A 30 10.05 -4.57 15.07
C GLU A 30 9.59 -5.49 13.91
N PRO A 31 9.28 -6.77 14.19
CA PRO A 31 8.71 -7.67 13.17
C PRO A 31 7.43 -7.15 12.54
N LEU A 32 6.66 -6.33 13.28
CA LEU A 32 5.42 -5.75 12.81
C LEU A 32 5.65 -4.67 11.74
N GLY A 33 6.71 -3.85 11.86
CA GLY A 33 7.08 -2.86 10.84
C GLY A 33 7.32 -3.50 9.48
N ARG A 34 8.03 -4.64 9.45
CA ARG A 34 8.25 -5.41 8.21
C ARG A 34 6.97 -5.89 7.54
N VAL A 35 5.91 -6.17 8.29
CA VAL A 35 4.62 -6.58 7.72
C VAL A 35 4.00 -5.42 6.94
N PHE A 36 4.07 -4.21 7.48
CA PHE A 36 3.58 -3.01 6.80
C PHE A 36 4.42 -2.68 5.57
N GLU A 37 5.75 -2.80 5.64
CA GLU A 37 6.64 -2.64 4.48
C GLU A 37 6.31 -3.63 3.36
N LEU A 38 6.08 -4.91 3.69
CA LEU A 38 5.70 -5.94 2.72
C LEU A 38 4.35 -5.63 2.04
N ALA A 39 3.38 -5.11 2.78
CA ALA A 39 2.10 -4.68 2.23
C ALA A 39 2.25 -3.50 1.26
N LEU A 40 3.09 -2.51 1.60
CA LEU A 40 3.42 -1.37 0.72
C LEU A 40 4.12 -1.82 -0.57
N GLN A 41 5.07 -2.75 -0.47
CA GLN A 41 5.78 -3.32 -1.62
C GLN A 41 4.84 -4.10 -2.53
N ALA A 42 4.01 -4.99 -1.96
CA ALA A 42 3.05 -5.79 -2.72
C ALA A 42 2.06 -4.93 -3.50
N SER A 43 1.56 -3.85 -2.88
CA SER A 43 0.68 -2.88 -3.54
C SER A 43 1.37 -2.18 -4.72
N SER A 44 2.64 -1.81 -4.56
CA SER A 44 3.40 -1.07 -5.58
C SER A 44 3.83 -1.93 -6.76
N GLU A 45 4.20 -3.19 -6.53
CA GLU A 45 4.53 -4.14 -7.60
C GLU A 45 3.31 -4.43 -8.49
N ARG A 46 2.11 -4.44 -7.91
CA ARG A 46 0.87 -4.70 -8.66
C ARG A 46 0.43 -3.48 -9.47
N GLU A 47 0.46 -2.30 -8.87
CA GLU A 47 0.23 -1.02 -9.58
C GLU A 47 1.15 -0.91 -10.80
N ASN A 48 2.43 -1.27 -10.65
CA ASN A 48 3.40 -1.27 -11.75
C ASN A 48 3.11 -2.33 -12.82
N ARG A 49 2.52 -3.48 -12.45
CA ARG A 49 2.12 -4.53 -13.41
C ARG A 49 0.86 -4.13 -14.20
N GLU A 50 -0.11 -3.50 -13.53
CA GLU A 50 -1.34 -2.99 -14.15
C GLU A 50 -1.06 -1.76 -15.03
N ALA A 51 -0.09 -0.92 -14.68
CA ALA A 51 0.35 0.22 -15.49
C ALA A 51 1.11 -0.19 -16.78
N ASN A 52 1.57 -1.43 -16.87
CA ASN A 52 2.41 -1.94 -17.96
C ASN A 52 1.76 -3.09 -18.75
N SER A 53 0.44 -3.30 -18.59
CA SER A 53 -0.37 -4.31 -19.31
C SER A 53 -1.41 -3.68 -20.22
#